data_AF-A0A815Y2E7-F1
#
_entry.id   AF-A0A815Y2E7-F1
#
_cell.length_a   1.000
_cell.length_b   1.000
_cell.length_c   1.000
_cell.angle_alpha   90.00
_cell.angle_beta   90.00
_cell.angle_gamma   90.00
#
_symmetry.space_group_name_H-M   'P 1'
#
loop_
_entity.id
_entity.type
_entity.pdbx_description
1 polymer ?
#
loop_
_entity_poly.entity_id
_entity_poly.type
_entity_poly.pdbx_seq_one_letter_code
_entity_poly.pdbx_strand_id
1 'polypeptide(L)' 'GGVLGPSKAYFGTVESQGRGSLHLHLLIWLNHEYTPAQLKENIQNQDFRENLLKYLEDVIKEDLDSFRCNIFNIV' A
#
# COMPACT_ATOMS: atom_id res chain seq x y z
N GLY A 1 14.88 2.47 -9.93
CA GLY A 1 14.40 1.72 -8.75
C GLY A 1 13.07 1.09 -9.09
N GLY A 2 12.69 0.00 -8.42
CA GLY A 2 11.34 -0.56 -8.56
C GLY A 2 10.27 0.38 -7.98
N VAL A 3 9.01 -0.04 -8.04
CA VAL A 3 7.84 0.73 -7.57
C VAL A 3 8.04 1.30 -6.16
N LEU A 4 8.66 0.53 -5.25
CA LEU A 4 8.89 0.91 -3.85
C LEU A 4 10.21 1.68 -3.60
N GLY A 5 11.01 1.93 -4.63
CA GLY A 5 12.36 2.48 -4.47
C GLY A 5 13.40 1.45 -3.97
N PRO A 6 14.59 1.91 -3.54
CA PRO A 6 15.64 1.04 -3.03
C PRO A 6 15.21 0.34 -1.73
N SER A 7 15.29 -1.00 -1.68
CA SER A 7 14.99 -1.80 -0.49
C SER A 7 16.27 -2.28 0.19
N LYS A 8 16.24 -2.32 1.52
CA LYS A 8 17.33 -2.82 2.36
C LYS A 8 17.15 -4.32 2.69
N ALA A 9 15.90 -4.75 2.86
CA ALA A 9 15.55 -6.14 3.14
C ALA A 9 14.06 -6.38 2.79
N TYR A 10 13.69 -7.66 2.67
CA TYR A 10 12.29 -8.08 2.54
C TYR A 10 12.10 -9.44 3.22
N PHE A 11 10.88 -9.68 3.69
CA PHE A 11 10.40 -10.95 4.22
C PHE A 11 9.01 -11.21 3.64
N GLY A 12 8.70 -12.47 3.35
CA GLY A 12 7.42 -12.86 2.78
C GLY A 12 6.97 -14.23 3.27
N THR A 13 5.67 -14.37 3.52
CA THR A 13 5.06 -15.66 3.86
C THR A 13 3.75 -15.86 3.13
N VAL A 14 3.44 -17.11 2.81
CA VAL A 14 2.17 -17.52 2.25
C VAL A 14 1.26 -17.94 3.40
N GLU A 15 0.04 -17.41 3.40
CA GLU A 15 -1.02 -17.82 4.32
C GLU A 15 -2.21 -18.37 3.53
N SER A 16 -2.79 -19.46 4.04
CA SER A 16 -4.06 -19.98 3.55
C SER A 16 -5.17 -19.15 4.19
N GLN A 17 -5.76 -18.23 3.43
CA GLN A 17 -7.01 -17.60 3.87
C GLN A 17 -8.12 -18.66 3.83
N GLY A 18 -9.05 -18.62 4.78
CA GLY A 18 -10.14 -19.60 4.97
C GLY A 18 -11.17 -19.72 3.83
N ARG A 19 -10.79 -19.39 2.59
CA ARG A 19 -11.58 -19.45 1.36
C ARG A 19 -10.80 -20.03 0.16
N GLY A 20 -9.62 -20.63 0.39
CA GLY A 20 -8.86 -21.34 -0.64
C GLY A 20 -8.08 -20.44 -1.61
N SER A 21 -8.01 -19.13 -1.37
CA SER A 21 -7.13 -18.22 -2.10
C SER A 21 -5.76 -18.13 -1.44
N LEU A 22 -4.71 -18.07 -2.28
CA LEU A 22 -3.35 -17.80 -1.83
C LEU A 22 -3.25 -16.35 -1.36
N HIS A 23 -2.79 -16.12 -0.13
CA HIS A 23 -2.51 -14.79 0.38
C HIS A 23 -1.03 -14.65 0.71
N LEU A 24 -0.41 -13.60 0.17
CA LEU A 24 0.99 -13.30 0.41
C LEU A 24 1.09 -12.11 1.38
N HIS A 25 1.68 -12.33 2.55
CA HIS A 25 2.06 -11.25 3.46
C HIS A 25 3.52 -10.90 3.20
N LEU A 26 3.78 -9.63 2.86
CA LEU A 26 5.12 -9.11 2.63
C LEU A 26 5.45 -8.02 3.64
N LEU A 27 6.68 -8.05 4.15
CA LEU A 27 7.29 -6.97 4.91
C LEU A 27 8.55 -6.51 4.17
N ILE A 28 8.60 -5.23 3.80
CA ILE A 28 9.68 -4.66 2.98
C ILE A 28 10.28 -3.49 3.75
N TRP A 29 11.58 -3.51 3.98
CA TRP A 29 12.33 -2.41 4.58
C TRP A 29 12.92 -1.55 3.47
N LEU A 30 12.48 -0.31 3.38
CA LEU A 30 13.00 0.65 2.42
C LEU A 30 14.33 1.23 2.91
N ASN A 31 15.23 1.51 1.98
CA ASN A 31 16.47 2.19 2.27
C ASN A 31 16.23 3.71 2.30
N HIS A 32 15.67 4.20 3.40
CA HIS A 32 15.46 5.63 3.67
C HIS A 32 15.95 6.03 5.05
N GLU A 33 16.15 7.33 5.26
CA GLU A 33 16.71 7.88 6.50
C GLU A 33 15.64 8.32 7.51
N TYR A 34 14.37 8.40 7.11
CA TYR A 34 13.30 8.82 8.02
C TYR A 34 13.06 7.82 9.16
N THR A 35 13.04 8.33 10.39
CA THR A 35 12.49 7.62 11.54
C THR A 35 10.96 7.71 11.56
N PRO A 36 10.25 6.82 12.28
CA PRO A 36 8.79 6.92 12.42
C PRO A 36 8.31 8.27 12.94
N ALA A 37 9.06 8.89 13.85
CA ALA A 37 8.73 10.21 14.39
C ALA A 37 8.82 11.31 13.32
N GLN A 38 9.90 11.32 12.53
CA GLN A 38 10.07 12.28 11.43
C GLN A 38 9.01 12.07 10.34
N LEU A 39 8.63 10.82 10.05
CA LEU A 39 7.57 10.55 9.09
C LEU A 39 6.23 11.12 9.57
N LYS A 40 5.92 10.95 10.86
CA LYS A 40 4.71 11.52 11.48
C LYS A 40 4.68 13.04 11.40
N GLU A 41 5.83 13.69 11.58
CA GLU A 41 6.00 15.13 11.44
C GLU A 41 5.83 15.58 9.98
N ASN A 42 6.48 14.89 9.03
CA ASN A 42 6.38 15.19 7.60
C ASN A 42 4.95 15.08 7.07
N ILE A 43 4.14 14.15 7.59
CA ILE A 43 2.73 14.02 7.21
C ILE A 43 1.90 15.28 7.56
N GLN A 44 2.36 16.12 8.50
CA GLN A 44 1.69 17.40 8.79
C GLN A 44 1.88 18.39 7.64
N ASN A 45 3.01 18.33 6.91
CA ASN A 45 3.24 19.13 5.71
C ASN A 45 2.28 18.70 4.59
N GLN A 46 1.56 19.67 4.02
CA GLN A 46 0.53 19.42 3.02
C GLN A 46 1.11 18.83 1.73
N ASP A 47 2.18 19.42 1.19
CA ASP A 47 2.78 18.98 -0.07
C ASP A 47 3.33 17.55 0.05
N PHE A 48 3.98 17.24 1.18
CA PHE A 48 4.46 15.88 1.45
C PHE A 48 3.31 14.88 1.48
N ARG A 49 2.21 15.21 2.17
CA ARG A 49 1.03 14.35 2.28
C ARG A 49 0.35 14.14 0.93
N GLU A 50 0.21 15.17 0.12
CA GLU A 50 -0.40 15.06 -1.21
C GLU A 50 0.46 14.19 -2.15
N ASN A 51 1.78 14.34 -2.11
CA ASN A 51 2.67 13.50 -2.90
C ASN A 51 2.67 12.04 -2.43
N LEU A 52 2.59 11.80 -1.11
CA LEU A 52 2.45 10.46 -0.56
C LEU A 52 1.13 9.81 -1.01
N LEU A 53 0.02 10.55 -0.99
CA LEU A 53 -1.28 10.04 -1.46
C LEU A 53 -1.25 9.67 -2.93
N LYS A 54 -0.72 10.55 -3.80
CA LYS A 54 -0.57 10.26 -5.24
C LYS A 54 0.24 9.00 -5.48
N TYR A 55 1.33 8.81 -4.73
CA TYR A 55 2.12 7.59 -4.80
C TYR A 55 1.31 6.36 -4.36
N LEU A 56 0.58 6.42 -3.23
CA LEU A 56 -0.21 5.30 -2.75
C LEU A 56 -1.34 4.90 -3.71
N GLU A 57 -2.02 5.87 -4.33
CA GLU A 57 -3.07 5.62 -5.34
C GLU A 57 -2.51 5.00 -6.64
N ASP A 58 -1.25 5.31 -6.97
CA ASP A 58 -0.59 4.71 -8.12
C ASP A 58 -0.21 3.24 -7.86
N VAL A 59 0.27 2.92 -6.66
CA VAL A 59 0.83 1.59 -6.35
C VAL A 59 -0.17 0.60 -5.75
N ILE A 60 -1.19 1.09 -5.03
CA ILE A 60 -2.25 0.24 -4.48
C ILE A 60 -3.30 0.05 -5.58
N LYS A 61 -3.33 -1.16 -6.14
CA LYS A 61 -4.38 -1.59 -7.06
C LYS A 61 -5.21 -2.68 -6.40
N GLU A 62 -6.51 -2.47 -6.40
CA GLU A 62 -7.49 -3.44 -5.95
C GLU A 62 -8.39 -3.78 -7.14
N ASP A 63 -8.45 -5.06 -7.50
CA ASP A 63 -9.37 -5.54 -8.52
C ASP A 63 -10.67 -5.98 -7.83
N LEU A 64 -11.52 -5.00 -7.49
CA LEU A 64 -12.90 -5.20 -7.04
C LEU A 64 -13.90 -4.87 -8.16
N ASP A 65 -13.63 -5.31 -9.39
CA ASP A 65 -14.55 -5.05 -10.51
C ASP A 65 -15.97 -5.60 -10.24
N SER A 66 -16.12 -6.59 -9.36
CA SER A 66 -17.39 -7.20 -8.99
C SER A 66 -18.27 -6.40 -8.01
N PHE A 67 -17.77 -5.34 -7.37
CA PHE A 67 -18.57 -4.54 -6.41
C PHE A 67 -19.14 -3.24 -6.97
N ARG A 68 -18.69 -2.78 -8.15
CA ARG A 68 -19.21 -1.55 -8.77
C ARG A 68 -20.60 -1.70 -9.40
N CYS A 69 -21.04 -2.93 -9.71
CA CYS A 69 -22.31 -3.17 -10.41
C CYS A 69 -23.56 -3.19 -9.49
N ASN A 70 -23.40 -3.23 -8.16
CA ASN A 70 -24.54 -3.36 -7.23
C ASN A 70 -24.92 -2.06 -6.49
N ILE A 71 -24.14 -0.99 -6.59
CA ILE A 71 -24.46 0.28 -5.91
C ILE A 71 -25.42 1.17 -6.74
N PHE A 72 -25.47 0.99 -8.07
CA PHE A 72 -26.38 1.76 -8.94
C PHE A 72 -27.79 1.15 -9.10
N ASN A 73 -28.11 0.04 -8.43
CA ASN A 73 -29.43 -0.60 -8.50
C ASN A 73 -30.27 -0.47 -7.21
N ILE A 74 -29.87 0.38 -6.25
CA ILE A 74 -30.64 0.61 -5.01
C ILE A 74 -30.77 2.12 -4.69
N VAL A 75 -31.03 2.96 -5.69
CA VAL A 75 -31.73 4.25 -5.51
C VAL A 75 -32.69 4.45 -6.66
#